data_AF-A0A931PPJ3-F1
#
_entry.id   AF-A0A931PPJ3-F1
#
_cell.length_a   1.000
_cell.length_b   1.000
_cell.length_c   1.000
_cell.angle_alpha   90.00
_cell.angle_beta   90.00
_cell.angle_gamma   90.00
#
_symmetry.space_group_name_H-M   'P 1'
#
loop_
_entity.id
_entity.type
_entity.pdbx_description
1 polymer ?
#
loop_
_entity_poly.entity_id
_entity_poly.type
_entity_poly.pdbx_seq_one_letter_code
_entity_poly.pdbx_strand_id
1 'polypeptide(L)'
;MKLPHRGWLFDLDGTIYRGEDLIPGADRVVKALRDDGRRVAFLSNKPLYTRVDYAEKLTRLGIPAGPDDVVNSSIVLARHLAKLDAGAPVFVIGEPPLIAELAAHGFEVRPDHRVRWVVIAFDRTFDYAKLDTALQAVRQGARLIATNPDRTCPTEDGEIPDCAGMIAAVEAVTGHQVEVIVGKPSPIILEVALATLGVGASDAVIVGDRIETDIVMGRRLGLATVLVLSGITRGDDPRIAELAPDLVLPSVAELLAP
;
A
#
# COMPACT_ATOMS: atom_id res chain seq x y z
N MET A 1 -26.68 -2.27 2.46
CA MET A 1 -25.46 -1.47 2.22
C MET A 1 -25.52 -0.25 3.10
N LYS A 2 -24.52 -0.05 3.98
CA LYS A 2 -24.50 1.08 4.93
C LYS A 2 -24.11 2.42 4.28
N LEU A 3 -23.47 2.39 3.11
CA LEU A 3 -23.03 3.58 2.38
C LEU A 3 -23.43 3.51 0.88
N PRO A 4 -23.80 4.64 0.23
CA PRO A 4 -24.37 4.64 -1.13
C PRO A 4 -23.33 4.73 -2.27
N HIS A 5 -22.04 4.82 -1.96
CA HIS A 5 -20.94 5.08 -2.90
C HIS A 5 -20.77 3.98 -3.96
N ARG A 6 -20.29 4.33 -5.16
CA ARG A 6 -20.09 3.39 -6.26
C ARG A 6 -18.74 2.67 -6.23
N GLY A 7 -17.69 3.27 -5.69
CA GLY A 7 -16.35 2.69 -5.61
C GLY A 7 -15.95 2.26 -4.20
N TRP A 8 -15.31 1.10 -4.09
CA TRP A 8 -14.88 0.53 -2.81
C TRP A 8 -13.43 0.06 -2.90
N LEU A 9 -12.57 0.70 -2.11
CA LEU A 9 -11.17 0.33 -1.91
C LEU A 9 -11.06 -0.46 -0.62
N PHE A 10 -10.55 -1.68 -0.71
CA PHE A 10 -10.27 -2.50 0.46
C PHE A 10 -8.76 -2.57 0.68
N ASP A 11 -8.32 -2.21 1.87
CA ASP A 11 -7.05 -2.73 2.36
C ASP A 11 -7.09 -4.27 2.40
N LEU A 12 -5.92 -4.91 2.39
CA LEU A 12 -5.82 -6.37 2.33
C LEU A 12 -5.61 -7.02 3.70
N ASP A 13 -4.44 -6.85 4.30
CA ASP A 13 -4.03 -7.55 5.52
C ASP A 13 -4.68 -6.90 6.76
N GLY A 14 -5.53 -7.64 7.46
CA GLY A 14 -6.31 -7.14 8.60
C GLY A 14 -7.74 -6.74 8.22
N THR A 15 -8.02 -6.60 6.92
CA THR A 15 -9.33 -6.19 6.39
C THR A 15 -10.01 -7.30 5.59
N ILE A 16 -9.34 -7.85 4.57
CA ILE A 16 -9.86 -8.94 3.72
C ILE A 16 -9.35 -10.30 4.18
N TYR A 17 -8.08 -10.39 4.55
CA TYR A 17 -7.46 -11.61 5.06
C TYR A 17 -6.46 -11.29 6.16
N ARG A 18 -6.00 -12.30 6.90
CA ARG A 18 -4.88 -12.21 7.84
C ARG A 18 -4.00 -13.43 7.63
N GLY A 19 -2.75 -13.22 7.21
CA GLY A 19 -1.90 -14.34 6.80
C GLY A 19 -2.54 -15.07 5.62
N GLU A 20 -2.74 -16.38 5.74
CA GLU A 20 -3.38 -17.22 4.72
C GLU A 20 -4.88 -17.44 4.94
N ASP A 21 -5.49 -16.80 5.95
CA ASP A 21 -6.90 -16.97 6.28
C ASP A 21 -7.74 -15.77 5.86
N LEU A 22 -8.87 -16.03 5.21
CA LEU A 22 -9.85 -14.99 4.89
C LEU A 22 -10.51 -14.45 6.18
N ILE A 23 -10.68 -13.13 6.28
CA ILE A 23 -11.55 -12.56 7.31
C ILE A 23 -12.99 -13.04 7.06
N PRO A 24 -13.64 -13.71 8.04
CA PRO A 24 -14.95 -14.30 7.81
C PRO A 24 -15.97 -13.30 7.26
N GLY A 25 -16.54 -13.62 6.09
CA GLY A 25 -17.55 -12.79 5.42
C GLY A 25 -17.02 -11.73 4.44
N ALA A 26 -15.70 -11.55 4.32
CA ALA A 26 -15.10 -10.64 3.35
C ALA A 26 -15.51 -10.98 1.89
N ASP A 27 -15.51 -12.27 1.56
CA ASP A 27 -15.97 -12.82 0.28
C ASP A 27 -17.42 -12.42 -0.04
N ARG A 28 -18.32 -12.59 0.93
CA ARG A 28 -19.74 -12.28 0.80
C ARG A 28 -19.96 -10.77 0.59
N VAL A 29 -19.20 -9.94 1.31
CA VAL A 29 -19.26 -8.48 1.18
C VAL A 29 -18.80 -8.04 -0.21
N VAL A 30 -17.63 -8.49 -0.65
CA VAL A 30 -17.09 -8.15 -1.97
C VAL A 30 -18.03 -8.63 -3.08
N LYS A 31 -18.56 -9.85 -2.95
CA LYS A 31 -19.53 -10.38 -3.90
C LYS A 31 -20.80 -9.52 -3.94
N ALA A 32 -21.38 -9.20 -2.80
CA ALA A 32 -22.60 -8.39 -2.73
C ALA A 32 -22.39 -6.98 -3.32
N LEU A 33 -21.23 -6.37 -3.10
CA LEU A 33 -20.87 -5.10 -3.74
C LEU A 33 -20.85 -5.21 -5.26
N ARG A 34 -20.17 -6.22 -5.79
CA ARG A 34 -20.08 -6.45 -7.24
C ARG A 34 -21.43 -6.80 -7.86
N ASP A 35 -22.24 -7.62 -7.19
CA ASP A 35 -23.61 -7.97 -7.61
C ASP A 35 -24.53 -6.73 -7.66
N ASP A 36 -24.32 -5.75 -6.78
CA ASP A 36 -25.01 -4.44 -6.79
C ASP A 36 -24.41 -3.45 -7.81
N GLY A 37 -23.51 -3.91 -8.67
CA GLY A 37 -22.87 -3.09 -9.71
C GLY A 37 -21.81 -2.11 -9.19
N ARG A 38 -21.33 -2.28 -7.95
CA ARG A 38 -20.25 -1.46 -7.39
C ARG A 38 -18.90 -1.89 -7.93
N ARG A 39 -17.99 -0.91 -8.02
CA ARG A 39 -16.60 -1.10 -8.43
C ARG A 39 -15.79 -1.42 -7.19
N VAL A 40 -14.96 -2.46 -7.24
CA VAL A 40 -14.12 -2.90 -6.13
C VAL A 40 -12.68 -2.97 -6.59
N ALA A 41 -11.76 -2.45 -5.78
CA ALA A 41 -10.32 -2.62 -5.95
C ALA A 41 -9.66 -2.87 -4.59
N PHE A 42 -8.52 -3.54 -4.62
CA PHE A 42 -7.74 -3.93 -3.46
C PHE A 42 -6.46 -3.12 -3.39
N LEU A 43 -6.14 -2.58 -2.22
CA LEU A 43 -5.10 -1.59 -2.04
C LEU A 43 -4.08 -2.06 -1.00
N SER A 44 -2.82 -2.25 -1.40
CA SER A 44 -1.76 -2.70 -0.49
C SER A 44 -0.55 -1.77 -0.49
N ASN A 45 -0.02 -1.48 0.69
CA ASN A 45 1.27 -0.79 0.83
C ASN A 45 2.47 -1.73 0.71
N LYS A 46 2.25 -3.05 0.76
CA LYS A 46 3.33 -4.04 0.80
C LYS A 46 3.90 -4.28 -0.61
N PRO A 47 5.21 -4.05 -0.83
CA PRO A 47 5.86 -4.28 -2.12
C PRO A 47 6.44 -5.71 -2.25
N LEU A 48 6.07 -6.62 -1.35
CA LEU A 48 6.63 -7.98 -1.23
C LEU A 48 6.09 -8.97 -2.26
N TYR A 49 5.00 -8.63 -2.95
CA TYR A 49 4.32 -9.50 -3.90
C TYR A 49 3.87 -8.70 -5.12
N THR A 50 3.81 -9.37 -6.26
CA THR A 50 3.29 -8.77 -7.49
C THR A 50 1.76 -8.66 -7.42
N ARG A 51 1.17 -7.87 -8.31
CA ARG A 51 -0.29 -7.80 -8.44
C ARG A 51 -0.92 -9.14 -8.83
N VAL A 52 -0.18 -9.97 -9.57
CA VAL A 52 -0.60 -11.33 -9.93
C VAL A 52 -0.67 -12.19 -8.68
N ASP A 53 0.38 -12.19 -7.85
CA ASP A 53 0.43 -12.96 -6.60
C ASP A 53 -0.74 -12.60 -5.67
N TYR A 54 -1.03 -11.30 -5.52
CA TYR A 54 -2.17 -10.84 -4.72
C TYR A 54 -3.52 -11.29 -5.29
N ALA A 55 -3.70 -11.19 -6.60
CA ALA A 55 -4.94 -11.60 -7.26
C ALA A 55 -5.17 -13.12 -7.18
N GLU A 56 -4.11 -13.91 -7.34
CA GLU A 56 -4.14 -15.36 -7.18
C GLU A 56 -4.46 -15.75 -5.73
N LYS A 57 -3.85 -15.05 -4.75
CA LYS A 57 -4.17 -15.24 -3.34
C LYS A 57 -5.63 -14.93 -3.03
N LEU A 58 -6.13 -13.76 -3.44
CA LEU A 58 -7.54 -13.39 -3.26
C LEU A 58 -8.47 -14.46 -3.85
N THR A 59 -8.18 -14.92 -5.07
CA THR A 59 -8.96 -15.95 -5.76
C THR A 59 -8.93 -17.27 -5.01
N ARG A 60 -7.75 -17.70 -4.52
CA ARG A 60 -7.60 -18.90 -3.67
C ARG A 60 -8.42 -18.80 -2.40
N LEU A 61 -8.52 -17.61 -1.81
CA LEU A 61 -9.30 -17.34 -0.59
C LEU A 61 -10.81 -17.13 -0.86
N GLY A 62 -11.28 -17.32 -2.10
CA GLY A 62 -12.70 -17.25 -2.44
C GLY A 62 -13.19 -15.89 -2.96
N ILE A 63 -12.29 -14.95 -3.22
CA ILE A 63 -12.59 -13.67 -3.86
C ILE A 63 -12.00 -13.65 -5.27
N PRO A 64 -12.77 -13.94 -6.33
CA PRO A 64 -12.26 -13.89 -7.69
C PRO A 64 -11.67 -12.51 -8.00
N ALA A 65 -10.39 -12.42 -8.34
CA ALA A 65 -9.72 -11.16 -8.61
C ALA A 65 -8.72 -11.30 -9.76
N GLY A 66 -8.61 -10.25 -10.57
CA GLY A 66 -7.55 -10.10 -11.56
C GLY A 66 -6.43 -9.15 -11.08
N PRO A 67 -5.25 -9.15 -11.73
CA PRO A 67 -4.17 -8.22 -11.41
C PRO A 67 -4.57 -6.74 -11.51
N ASP A 68 -5.56 -6.42 -12.35
CA ASP A 68 -6.10 -5.07 -12.51
C ASP A 68 -7.01 -4.64 -11.36
N ASP A 69 -7.53 -5.59 -10.56
CA ASP A 69 -8.27 -5.27 -9.33
C ASP A 69 -7.31 -4.86 -8.19
N VAL A 70 -6.00 -5.10 -8.33
CA VAL A 70 -5.01 -4.88 -7.27
C VAL A 70 -4.12 -3.66 -7.57
N VAL A 71 -4.02 -2.77 -6.60
CA VAL A 71 -3.13 -1.62 -6.60
C VAL A 71 -2.17 -1.78 -5.42
N ASN A 72 -0.90 -2.03 -5.70
CA ASN A 72 0.14 -2.09 -4.67
C ASN A 72 1.13 -0.92 -4.78
N SER A 73 1.91 -0.67 -3.73
CA SER A 73 2.91 0.40 -3.72
C SER A 73 3.97 0.27 -4.82
N SER A 74 4.29 -0.94 -5.27
CA SER A 74 5.26 -1.19 -6.36
C SER A 74 4.81 -0.61 -7.70
N ILE A 75 3.58 -0.91 -8.17
CA ILE A 75 3.07 -0.36 -9.44
C ILE A 75 2.92 1.16 -9.37
N VAL A 76 2.50 1.67 -8.20
CA VAL A 76 2.34 3.11 -7.97
C VAL A 76 3.69 3.80 -8.05
N LEU A 77 4.72 3.23 -7.41
CA LEU A 77 6.08 3.79 -7.45
C LEU A 77 6.63 3.80 -8.87
N ALA A 78 6.55 2.67 -9.58
CA ALA A 78 7.06 2.56 -10.94
C ALA A 78 6.38 3.57 -11.89
N ARG A 79 5.05 3.69 -11.82
CA ARG A 79 4.29 4.67 -12.62
C ARG A 79 4.62 6.12 -12.25
N HIS A 80 4.71 6.42 -10.96
CA HIS A 80 5.03 7.77 -10.51
C HIS A 80 6.45 8.17 -10.92
N LEU A 81 7.42 7.29 -10.70
CA LEU A 81 8.80 7.51 -11.10
C LEU A 81 8.94 7.66 -12.62
N ALA A 82 8.12 6.95 -13.41
CA ALA A 82 8.16 7.06 -14.87
C ALA A 82 7.66 8.44 -15.35
N LYS A 83 6.72 9.06 -14.62
CA LYS A 83 6.30 10.45 -14.85
C LYS A 83 7.40 11.46 -14.50
N LEU A 84 8.20 11.15 -13.47
CA LEU A 84 9.29 12.04 -13.02
C LEU A 84 10.54 11.94 -13.88
N ASP A 85 10.94 10.73 -14.24
CA ASP A 85 12.27 10.42 -14.78
C ASP A 85 12.30 9.05 -15.49
N ALA A 86 11.59 8.95 -16.60
CA ALA A 86 11.46 7.70 -17.35
C ALA A 86 12.81 7.06 -17.72
N GLY A 87 12.97 5.78 -17.41
CA GLY A 87 14.15 4.99 -17.76
C GLY A 87 15.42 5.34 -16.98
N ALA A 88 15.32 6.15 -15.92
CA ALA A 88 16.47 6.49 -15.10
C ALA A 88 17.13 5.26 -14.47
N PRO A 89 18.45 5.27 -14.25
CA PRO A 89 19.10 4.23 -13.47
C PRO A 89 18.71 4.34 -12.00
N VAL A 90 18.32 3.22 -11.40
CA VAL A 90 17.84 3.15 -10.01
C VAL A 90 18.60 2.11 -9.20
N PHE A 91 18.87 2.43 -7.94
CA PHE A 91 19.32 1.45 -6.94
C PHE A 91 18.13 1.14 -6.03
N VAL A 92 17.88 -0.13 -5.74
CA VAL A 92 16.69 -0.56 -5.02
C VAL A 92 17.09 -1.22 -3.71
N ILE A 93 16.66 -0.62 -2.60
CA ILE A 93 16.55 -1.28 -1.30
C ILE A 93 15.15 -1.86 -1.25
N GLY A 94 15.01 -3.14 -1.61
CA GLY A 94 13.72 -3.80 -1.78
C GLY A 94 13.87 -5.23 -2.28
N GLU A 95 12.76 -5.96 -2.26
CA GLU A 95 12.72 -7.36 -2.65
C GLU A 95 12.57 -7.57 -4.17
N PRO A 96 12.86 -8.79 -4.68
CA PRO A 96 12.81 -9.09 -6.11
C PRO A 96 11.51 -8.68 -6.83
N PRO A 97 10.30 -8.78 -6.23
CA PRO A 97 9.08 -8.33 -6.89
C PRO A 97 9.06 -6.83 -7.24
N LEU A 98 9.59 -5.97 -6.37
CA LEU A 98 9.71 -4.54 -6.67
C LEU A 98 10.74 -4.27 -7.78
N ILE A 99 11.88 -4.98 -7.74
CA ILE A 99 12.91 -4.88 -8.77
C ILE A 99 12.35 -5.28 -10.14
N ALA A 100 11.60 -6.39 -10.19
CA ALA A 100 10.95 -6.87 -11.41
C ALA A 100 9.90 -5.88 -11.93
N GLU A 101 9.09 -5.28 -11.05
CA GLU A 101 8.09 -4.26 -11.42
C GLU A 101 8.76 -3.02 -12.04
N LEU A 102 9.85 -2.53 -11.44
CA LEU A 102 10.63 -1.42 -11.98
C LEU A 102 11.26 -1.75 -13.33
N ALA A 103 11.87 -2.93 -13.47
CA ALA A 103 12.45 -3.37 -14.74
C ALA A 103 11.37 -3.50 -15.84
N ALA A 104 10.19 -4.01 -15.50
CA ALA A 104 9.05 -4.09 -16.43
C ALA A 104 8.53 -2.71 -16.87
N HIS A 105 8.77 -1.66 -16.07
CA HIS A 105 8.47 -0.27 -16.39
C HIS A 105 9.65 0.46 -17.07
N GLY A 106 10.67 -0.27 -17.51
CA GLY A 106 11.78 0.26 -18.30
C GLY A 106 12.88 0.94 -17.50
N PHE A 107 12.90 0.77 -16.17
CA PHE A 107 14.00 1.29 -15.34
C PHE A 107 15.24 0.40 -15.43
N GLU A 108 16.41 1.03 -15.50
CA GLU A 108 17.69 0.33 -15.40
C GLU A 108 18.03 0.11 -13.92
N VAL A 109 17.65 -1.04 -13.38
CA VAL A 109 18.00 -1.40 -11.99
C VAL A 109 19.46 -1.79 -11.91
N ARG A 110 20.26 -1.02 -11.16
CA ARG A 110 21.70 -1.23 -10.98
C ARG A 110 22.00 -1.80 -9.59
N PRO A 111 23.05 -2.63 -9.46
CA PRO A 111 23.54 -3.09 -8.16
C PRO A 111 24.49 -2.10 -7.49
N ASP A 112 24.83 -0.99 -8.16
CA ASP A 112 25.81 -0.01 -7.69
C ASP A 112 25.21 1.40 -7.54
N HIS A 113 26.00 2.29 -6.93
CA HIS A 113 25.63 3.67 -6.61
C HIS A 113 25.52 4.65 -7.79
N ARG A 114 25.85 4.28 -9.03
CA ARG A 114 25.80 5.17 -10.21
C ARG A 114 24.36 5.26 -10.72
N VAL A 115 23.50 5.84 -9.91
CA VAL A 115 22.05 5.89 -10.12
C VAL A 115 21.55 7.31 -9.92
N ARG A 116 20.37 7.62 -10.46
CA ARG A 116 19.70 8.90 -10.23
C ARG A 116 18.71 8.83 -9.09
N TRP A 117 18.26 7.63 -8.74
CA TRP A 117 17.31 7.39 -7.68
C TRP A 117 17.74 6.22 -6.81
N VAL A 118 17.60 6.39 -5.50
CA VAL A 118 17.54 5.29 -4.54
C VAL A 118 16.07 5.08 -4.20
N VAL A 119 15.57 3.90 -4.54
CA VAL A 119 14.22 3.43 -4.22
C VAL A 119 14.28 2.66 -2.91
N ILE A 120 13.51 3.09 -1.91
CA ILE A 120 13.47 2.51 -0.57
C ILE A 120 12.14 1.79 -0.36
N ALA A 121 12.23 0.54 0.08
CA ALA A 121 11.08 -0.31 0.34
C ALA A 121 11.34 -1.25 1.51
N PHE A 122 10.32 -2.03 1.85
CA PHE A 122 10.51 -3.18 2.71
C PHE A 122 11.48 -4.17 2.06
N ASP A 123 12.64 -4.36 2.70
CA ASP A 123 13.70 -5.26 2.28
C ASP A 123 14.20 -6.14 3.43
N ARG A 124 13.79 -7.41 3.50
CA ARG A 124 14.29 -8.35 4.52
C ARG A 124 15.77 -8.73 4.33
N THR A 125 16.36 -8.33 3.22
CA THR A 125 17.79 -8.51 2.91
C THR A 125 18.55 -7.20 3.03
N PHE A 126 18.03 -6.23 3.78
CA PHE A 126 18.71 -4.97 4.07
C PHE A 126 19.96 -5.22 4.91
N ASP A 127 21.10 -4.76 4.40
CA ASP A 127 22.41 -4.94 5.01
C ASP A 127 23.26 -3.66 4.92
N TYR A 128 24.46 -3.71 5.49
CA TYR A 128 25.39 -2.59 5.46
C TYR A 128 25.80 -2.19 4.03
N ALA A 129 25.94 -3.16 3.11
CA ALA A 129 26.38 -2.89 1.75
C ALA A 129 25.34 -2.06 0.97
N LYS A 130 24.05 -2.36 1.15
CA LYS A 130 22.96 -1.55 0.58
C LYS A 130 22.92 -0.15 1.17
N LEU A 131 23.13 -0.03 2.48
CA LEU A 131 23.17 1.27 3.14
C LEU A 131 24.34 2.14 2.66
N ASP A 132 25.54 1.58 2.52
CA ASP A 132 26.69 2.28 1.95
C ASP A 132 26.45 2.66 0.48
N THR A 133 25.88 1.75 -0.33
CA THR A 133 25.55 2.04 -1.72
C THR A 133 24.58 3.23 -1.85
N ALA A 134 23.55 3.27 -1.00
CA ALA A 134 22.64 4.40 -0.92
C ALA A 134 23.34 5.70 -0.49
N LEU A 135 24.23 5.64 0.51
CA LEU A 135 25.04 6.78 0.93
C LEU A 135 25.88 7.33 -0.23
N GLN A 136 26.62 6.47 -0.92
CA GLN A 136 27.47 6.91 -2.03
C GLN A 136 26.64 7.47 -3.20
N ALA A 137 25.46 6.89 -3.47
CA ALA A 137 24.56 7.37 -4.51
C ALA A 137 24.08 8.80 -4.20
N VAL A 138 23.62 9.05 -2.97
CA VAL A 138 23.16 10.38 -2.55
C VAL A 138 24.29 11.40 -2.58
N ARG A 139 25.52 11.02 -2.19
CA ARG A 139 26.71 11.90 -2.31
C ARG A 139 27.02 12.29 -3.76
N GLN A 140 26.58 11.48 -4.72
CA GLN A 140 26.70 11.75 -6.17
C GLN A 140 25.46 12.46 -6.74
N GLY A 141 24.51 12.86 -5.89
CA GLY A 141 23.30 13.59 -6.29
C GLY A 141 22.10 12.72 -6.61
N ALA A 142 22.12 11.43 -6.24
CA ALA A 142 20.92 10.60 -6.34
C ALA A 142 19.83 11.09 -5.37
N ARG A 143 18.59 11.01 -5.84
CA ARG A 143 17.36 11.40 -5.12
C ARG A 143 16.76 10.21 -4.39
N LEU A 144 15.96 10.47 -3.35
CA LEU A 144 15.35 9.43 -2.52
C LEU A 144 13.84 9.35 -2.75
N ILE A 145 13.32 8.14 -3.00
CA ILE A 145 11.89 7.84 -3.12
C ILE A 145 11.56 6.55 -2.37
N ALA A 146 10.40 6.47 -1.73
CA ALA A 146 10.01 5.27 -1.00
C ALA A 146 8.60 4.75 -1.33
N THR A 147 8.39 3.45 -1.09
CA THR A 147 7.12 2.78 -1.38
C THR A 147 6.04 3.11 -0.36
N ASN A 148 6.31 3.03 0.94
CA ASN A 148 5.33 3.30 2.00
C ASN A 148 6.02 3.82 3.29
N PRO A 149 5.26 4.45 4.22
CA PRO A 149 5.79 4.95 5.48
C PRO A 149 5.58 3.99 6.66
N ASP A 150 5.21 2.73 6.41
CA ASP A 150 4.79 1.80 7.46
C ASP A 150 5.98 1.42 8.34
N ARG A 151 5.74 1.39 9.66
CA ARG A 151 6.79 1.11 10.67
C ARG A 151 7.01 -0.39 10.87
N THR A 152 5.90 -1.11 10.85
CA THR A 152 5.84 -2.54 11.15
C THR A 152 4.86 -3.23 10.23
N CYS A 153 5.20 -4.47 9.88
CA CYS A 153 4.33 -5.41 9.19
C CYS A 153 3.90 -6.51 10.18
N PRO A 154 2.60 -6.80 10.31
CA PRO A 154 2.13 -7.88 11.16
C PRO A 154 2.52 -9.26 10.60
N THR A 155 2.90 -10.18 11.48
CA THR A 155 3.19 -11.59 11.23
C THR A 155 2.47 -12.49 12.24
N GLU A 156 2.56 -13.81 12.08
CA GLU A 156 1.99 -14.78 13.04
C GLU A 156 2.62 -14.64 14.43
N ASP A 157 3.94 -14.41 14.49
CA ASP A 157 4.71 -14.31 15.73
C ASP A 157 4.85 -12.88 16.29
N GLY A 158 4.15 -11.90 15.71
CA GLY A 158 4.15 -10.51 16.20
C GLY A 158 4.26 -9.49 15.07
N GLU A 159 5.22 -8.57 15.21
CA GLU A 159 5.48 -7.53 14.23
C GLU A 159 6.95 -7.55 13.82
N ILE A 160 7.21 -7.33 12.52
CA ILE A 160 8.55 -7.18 11.98
C ILE A 160 8.74 -5.76 11.41
N PRO A 161 9.98 -5.23 11.35
CA PRO A 161 10.25 -3.94 10.74
C PRO A 161 9.78 -3.88 9.28
N ASP A 162 9.24 -2.72 8.88
CA ASP A 162 8.84 -2.40 7.51
C ASP A 162 9.64 -1.19 6.99
N CYS A 163 9.26 -0.62 5.85
CA CYS A 163 9.97 0.38 5.07
C CYS A 163 10.45 1.59 5.88
N ALA A 164 9.72 2.04 6.91
CA ALA A 164 10.15 3.19 7.71
C ALA A 164 11.50 2.97 8.40
N GLY A 165 11.85 1.73 8.75
CA GLY A 165 13.17 1.41 9.33
C GLY A 165 14.30 1.67 8.32
N MET A 166 14.11 1.24 7.08
CA MET A 166 15.07 1.44 5.98
C MET A 166 15.15 2.92 5.60
N ILE A 167 14.01 3.62 5.54
CA ILE A 167 13.97 5.07 5.34
C ILE A 167 14.81 5.77 6.40
N ALA A 168 14.53 5.52 7.69
CA ALA A 168 15.25 6.16 8.78
C ALA A 168 16.76 5.90 8.73
N ALA A 169 17.18 4.67 8.41
CA ALA A 169 18.59 4.33 8.28
C ALA A 169 19.28 5.11 7.14
N VAL A 170 18.65 5.15 5.96
CA VAL A 170 19.18 5.87 4.80
C VAL A 170 19.22 7.37 5.05
N GLU A 171 18.13 7.95 5.57
CA GLU A 171 18.08 9.39 5.87
C GLU A 171 19.12 9.79 6.93
N ALA A 172 19.31 8.97 7.96
CA ALA A 172 20.28 9.25 9.02
C ALA A 172 21.72 9.29 8.51
N VAL A 173 22.13 8.36 7.64
CA VAL A 173 23.51 8.33 7.13
C VAL A 173 23.74 9.31 5.99
N THR A 174 22.71 9.59 5.18
CA THR A 174 22.82 10.51 4.03
C THR A 174 22.61 11.97 4.40
N GLY A 175 21.90 12.25 5.49
CA GLY A 175 21.44 13.59 5.84
C GLY A 175 20.37 14.16 4.88
N HIS A 176 19.83 13.34 3.98
CA HIS A 176 18.80 13.73 3.01
C HIS A 176 17.49 13.04 3.36
N GLN A 177 16.39 13.75 3.24
CA GLN A 177 15.05 13.21 3.46
C GLN A 177 14.52 12.56 2.18
N VAL A 178 13.67 11.54 2.33
CA VAL A 178 12.90 10.96 1.23
C VAL A 178 12.00 12.05 0.64
N GLU A 179 12.13 12.27 -0.67
CA GLU A 179 11.41 13.35 -1.35
C GLU A 179 9.93 13.01 -1.56
N VAL A 180 9.64 11.73 -1.80
CA VAL A 180 8.30 11.24 -2.10
C VAL A 180 8.10 9.85 -1.49
N ILE A 181 6.96 9.67 -0.81
CA ILE A 181 6.43 8.36 -0.42
C ILE A 181 5.14 8.15 -1.19
N VAL A 182 5.06 7.08 -1.98
CA VAL A 182 3.96 6.91 -2.94
C VAL A 182 2.75 6.14 -2.40
N GLY A 183 2.95 5.29 -1.41
CA GLY A 183 1.91 4.47 -0.77
C GLY A 183 1.03 5.26 0.18
N LYS A 184 0.03 4.61 0.77
CA LYS A 184 -0.92 5.21 1.70
C LYS A 184 -0.15 5.87 2.87
N PRO A 185 -0.50 7.10 3.31
CA PRO A 185 -1.68 7.87 2.94
C PRO A 185 -1.49 8.88 1.78
N SER A 186 -0.54 8.63 0.88
CA SER A 186 -0.21 9.54 -0.23
C SER A 186 -1.36 9.69 -1.24
N PRO A 187 -1.58 10.89 -1.81
CA PRO A 187 -2.51 11.06 -2.92
C PRO A 187 -2.10 10.30 -4.19
N ILE A 188 -0.83 9.91 -4.32
CA ILE A 188 -0.30 9.23 -5.50
C ILE A 188 -0.93 7.83 -5.64
N ILE A 189 -0.95 7.03 -4.57
CA ILE A 189 -1.61 5.71 -4.59
C ILE A 189 -3.12 5.84 -4.80
N LEU A 190 -3.74 6.89 -4.24
CA LEU A 190 -5.17 7.12 -4.40
C LEU A 190 -5.52 7.45 -5.85
N GLU A 191 -4.75 8.30 -6.53
CA GLU A 191 -4.97 8.62 -7.95
C GLU A 191 -5.03 7.34 -8.80
N VAL A 192 -4.09 6.42 -8.57
CA VAL A 192 -4.06 5.13 -9.25
C VAL A 192 -5.26 4.26 -8.88
N ALA A 193 -5.63 4.22 -7.60
CA ALA A 193 -6.76 3.42 -7.12
C ALA A 193 -8.12 3.90 -7.66
N LEU A 194 -8.32 5.22 -7.71
CA LEU A 194 -9.53 5.83 -8.28
C LEU A 194 -9.61 5.62 -9.79
N ALA A 195 -8.48 5.68 -10.49
CA ALA A 195 -8.43 5.35 -11.92
C ALA A 195 -8.81 3.89 -12.18
N THR A 196 -8.37 2.94 -11.34
CA THR A 196 -8.78 1.54 -11.40
C THR A 196 -10.29 1.37 -11.18
N LEU A 197 -10.86 2.07 -10.19
CA LEU A 197 -12.29 2.01 -9.93
C LEU A 197 -13.13 2.68 -11.03
N GLY A 198 -12.61 3.74 -11.66
CA GLY A 198 -13.34 4.59 -12.61
C GLY A 198 -14.31 5.55 -11.93
N VAL A 199 -14.01 6.00 -10.71
CA VAL A 199 -14.85 6.94 -9.93
C VAL A 199 -14.01 8.06 -9.32
N GLY A 200 -14.65 9.15 -8.92
CA GLY A 200 -14.01 10.22 -8.15
C GLY A 200 -13.96 9.92 -6.64
N ALA A 201 -13.10 10.63 -5.91
CA ALA A 201 -12.89 10.44 -4.47
C ALA A 201 -14.19 10.54 -3.65
N SER A 202 -15.05 11.52 -3.95
CA SER A 202 -16.32 11.75 -3.25
C SER A 202 -17.36 10.63 -3.42
N ASP A 203 -17.09 9.67 -4.30
CA ASP A 203 -17.95 8.53 -4.59
C ASP A 203 -17.21 7.19 -4.36
N ALA A 204 -16.11 7.26 -3.61
CA ALA A 204 -15.31 6.13 -3.20
C ALA A 204 -15.29 6.00 -1.68
N VAL A 205 -15.24 4.75 -1.21
CA VAL A 205 -15.03 4.37 0.19
C VAL A 205 -13.67 3.71 0.30
N ILE A 206 -12.90 4.04 1.34
CA ILE A 206 -11.80 3.19 1.79
C ILE A 206 -12.20 2.42 3.04
N VAL A 207 -12.04 1.10 2.97
CA VAL A 207 -12.24 0.16 4.08
C VAL A 207 -10.86 -0.34 4.48
N GLY A 208 -10.48 -0.12 5.73
CA GLY A 208 -9.15 -0.51 6.22
C GLY A 208 -9.08 -0.64 7.72
N ASP A 209 -7.99 -1.19 8.22
CA ASP A 209 -7.77 -1.47 9.64
C ASP A 209 -6.71 -0.56 10.27
N ARG A 210 -6.02 0.27 9.48
CA ARG A 210 -4.94 1.14 9.96
C ARG A 210 -5.34 2.62 9.88
N ILE A 211 -5.35 3.27 11.04
CA ILE A 211 -5.73 4.69 11.16
C ILE A 211 -4.76 5.59 10.38
N GLU A 212 -3.46 5.40 10.57
CA GLU A 212 -2.40 6.29 10.08
C GLU A 212 -2.29 6.33 8.56
N THR A 213 -2.78 5.28 7.89
CA THR A 213 -2.76 5.15 6.44
C THR A 213 -4.16 5.22 5.86
N ASP A 214 -5.03 4.24 6.11
CA ASP A 214 -6.32 4.11 5.42
C ASP A 214 -7.26 5.26 5.77
N ILE A 215 -7.47 5.49 7.07
CA ILE A 215 -8.41 6.50 7.55
C ILE A 215 -7.87 7.90 7.31
N VAL A 216 -6.60 8.15 7.63
CA VAL A 216 -5.95 9.44 7.34
C VAL A 216 -6.02 9.76 5.85
N MET A 217 -5.75 8.79 4.96
CA MET A 217 -5.85 9.00 3.51
C MET A 217 -7.27 9.35 3.09
N GLY A 218 -8.26 8.56 3.52
CA GLY A 218 -9.64 8.79 3.13
C GLY A 218 -10.15 10.15 3.58
N ARG A 219 -9.92 10.52 4.85
CA ARG A 219 -10.32 11.81 5.40
C ARG A 219 -9.64 12.99 4.70
N ARG A 220 -8.33 12.91 4.46
CA ARG A 220 -7.57 13.99 3.82
C ARG A 220 -7.94 14.19 2.36
N LEU A 221 -8.31 13.12 1.66
CA LEU A 221 -8.49 13.11 0.21
C LEU A 221 -9.95 12.98 -0.23
N GLY A 222 -10.90 13.04 0.72
CA GLY A 222 -12.33 13.16 0.45
C GLY A 222 -13.04 11.85 0.12
N LEU A 223 -12.54 10.71 0.61
CA LEU A 223 -13.25 9.43 0.57
C LEU A 223 -14.07 9.27 1.83
N ALA A 224 -15.17 8.53 1.72
CA ALA A 224 -15.78 7.94 2.90
C ALA A 224 -14.86 6.87 3.50
N THR A 225 -14.89 6.73 4.82
CA THR A 225 -13.94 5.92 5.59
C THR A 225 -14.67 4.90 6.44
N VAL A 226 -14.27 3.64 6.32
CA VAL A 226 -14.74 2.56 7.17
C VAL A 226 -13.53 1.95 7.85
N LEU A 227 -13.44 2.13 9.17
CA LEU A 227 -12.45 1.47 9.99
C LEU A 227 -12.98 0.10 10.42
N VAL A 228 -12.23 -0.96 10.17
CA VAL A 228 -12.51 -2.29 10.70
C VAL A 228 -11.55 -2.63 11.85
N LEU A 229 -12.06 -3.28 12.90
CA LEU A 229 -11.28 -3.66 14.09
C LEU A 229 -10.76 -5.11 14.02
N SER A 230 -10.84 -5.73 12.85
CA SER A 230 -10.33 -7.08 12.58
C SER A 230 -8.82 -7.15 12.41
N GLY A 231 -8.12 -6.01 12.38
CA GLY A 231 -6.71 -5.87 12.04
C GLY A 231 -5.83 -5.34 13.18
N ILE A 232 -5.12 -4.25 12.93
CA ILE A 232 -4.14 -3.62 13.82
C ILE A 232 -4.80 -2.69 14.85
N THR A 233 -5.72 -1.84 14.39
CA THR A 233 -6.36 -0.84 15.26
C THR A 233 -7.25 -1.51 16.30
N ARG A 234 -7.09 -1.08 17.56
CA ARG A 234 -7.92 -1.52 18.69
C ARG A 234 -9.08 -0.55 18.91
N GLY A 235 -10.20 -1.05 19.42
CA GLY A 235 -11.43 -0.25 19.57
C GLY A 235 -11.34 0.89 20.58
N ASP A 236 -10.33 0.87 21.46
CA ASP A 236 -10.03 1.91 22.45
C ASP A 236 -8.97 2.91 21.99
N ASP A 237 -8.52 2.82 20.73
CA ASP A 237 -7.56 3.76 20.18
C ASP A 237 -8.14 5.19 20.14
N PRO A 238 -7.54 6.16 20.85
CA PRO A 238 -8.10 7.51 20.98
C PRO A 238 -8.22 8.22 19.62
N ARG A 239 -7.41 7.82 18.64
CA ARG A 239 -7.40 8.44 17.31
C ARG A 239 -8.68 8.16 16.51
N ILE A 240 -9.45 7.14 16.89
CA ILE A 240 -10.79 6.88 16.33
C ILE A 240 -11.70 8.09 16.58
N ALA A 241 -11.69 8.62 17.80
CA ALA A 241 -12.48 9.80 18.15
C ALA A 241 -11.94 11.07 17.47
N GLU A 242 -10.61 11.21 17.36
CA GLU A 242 -9.96 12.37 16.75
C GLU A 242 -10.21 12.48 15.24
N LEU A 243 -10.07 11.38 14.50
CA LEU A 243 -10.26 11.37 13.04
C LEU A 243 -11.73 11.23 12.63
N ALA A 244 -12.55 10.65 13.51
CA ALA A 244 -13.95 10.34 13.29
C ALA A 244 -14.21 9.66 11.93
N PRO A 245 -13.81 8.39 11.76
CA PRO A 245 -14.19 7.60 10.59
C PRO A 245 -15.71 7.59 10.40
N ASP A 246 -16.18 7.53 9.15
CA ASP A 246 -17.63 7.55 8.88
C ASP A 246 -18.34 6.32 9.45
N LEU A 247 -17.65 5.17 9.46
CA LEU A 247 -18.08 3.96 10.16
C LEU A 247 -16.90 3.31 10.89
N VAL A 248 -17.18 2.74 12.06
CA VAL A 248 -16.26 1.86 12.80
C VAL A 248 -16.98 0.53 13.02
N LEU A 249 -16.42 -0.55 12.48
CA LEU A 249 -17.05 -1.86 12.47
C LEU A 249 -16.12 -2.92 13.09
N PRO A 250 -16.65 -3.92 13.81
CA PRO A 250 -15.85 -5.05 14.28
C PRO A 250 -15.11 -5.80 13.16
N SER A 251 -15.73 -5.91 11.99
CA SER A 251 -15.21 -6.63 10.83
C SER A 251 -15.87 -6.10 9.55
N VAL A 252 -15.23 -6.35 8.41
CA VAL A 252 -15.76 -6.06 7.07
C VAL A 252 -17.14 -6.70 6.83
N ALA A 253 -17.43 -7.85 7.47
CA ALA A 253 -18.70 -8.55 7.37
C ALA A 253 -19.92 -7.70 7.75
N GLU A 254 -19.74 -6.77 8.68
CA GLU A 254 -20.80 -5.90 9.20
C GLU A 254 -21.26 -4.84 8.19
N LEU A 255 -20.59 -4.71 7.03
CA LEU A 255 -21.08 -3.87 5.93
C LEU A 255 -22.40 -4.37 5.33
N LEU A 256 -22.69 -5.67 5.47
CA LEU A 256 -23.94 -6.29 5.05
C LEU A 256 -24.99 -6.37 6.16
N ALA A 257 -24.62 -6.10 7.41
CA ALA A 257 -25.57 -6.11 8.51
C ALA A 257 -26.61 -4.98 8.33
N PRO A 258 -27.89 -5.23 8.69
CA PRO A 258 -28.95 -4.22 8.63
C PRO A 258 -28.62 -2.93 9.40
#